data_AF-A0A968E3B5-F1
#
_entry.id   AF-A0A968E3B5-F1
#
_cell.length_a   1.000
_cell.length_b   1.000
_cell.length_c   1.000
_cell.angle_alpha   90.00
_cell.angle_beta   90.00
_cell.angle_gamma   90.00
#
_symmetry.space_group_name_H-M   'P 1'
#
loop_
_entity.id
_entity.type
_entity.pdbx_description
1 polymer ?
#
loop_
_entity_poly.entity_id
_entity_poly.type
_entity_poly.pdbx_seq_one_letter_code
_entity_poly.pdbx_strand_id
1 'polypeptide(L)'
;MKKVIFFVLLNLVGFSVSGWGQSAGTTSFQFLKSQYSARGAAMASNLIAVQADINGMFYNPAVLASIDERQWTINYVDHLLDFQAGQLAYTQ
;
A
#
# COMPACT_ATOMS: atom_id res chain seq x y z
N MET A 1 39.60 5.71 28.48
CA MET A 1 39.20 4.49 27.74
C MET A 1 37.69 4.35 27.57
N LYS A 2 36.87 4.33 28.65
CA LYS A 2 35.40 4.18 28.55
C LYS A 2 34.69 5.22 27.67
N LYS A 3 35.11 6.49 27.72
CA LYS A 3 34.55 7.57 26.88
C LYS A 3 34.87 7.39 25.38
N VAL A 4 36.05 6.88 25.06
CA VAL A 4 36.45 6.60 23.67
C VAL A 4 35.64 5.44 23.11
N ILE A 5 35.44 4.38 23.90
CA ILE A 5 34.58 3.24 23.53
C ILE A 5 33.14 3.70 23.28
N PHE A 6 32.61 4.60 24.12
CA PHE A 6 31.28 5.18 23.93
C PHE A 6 31.16 5.97 22.61
N PHE A 7 32.15 6.81 22.28
CA PHE A 7 32.16 7.55 21.02
C PHE A 7 32.30 6.65 19.78
N VAL A 8 33.04 5.55 19.88
CA VAL A 8 33.16 4.54 18.81
C VAL A 8 31.83 3.80 18.61
N LEU A 9 31.18 3.38 19.69
CA LEU A 9 29.87 2.73 19.61
C LEU A 9 28.79 3.67 19.06
N LEU A 10 28.83 4.95 19.43
CA LEU A 10 27.89 5.96 18.91
C LEU A 10 28.03 6.16 17.40
N ASN A 11 29.27 6.17 16.87
CA ASN A 11 29.51 6.27 15.44
C ASN A 11 29.11 5.00 14.67
N LEU A 12 29.24 3.81 15.28
CA LEU A 12 28.76 2.57 14.66
C LEU A 12 27.24 2.52 14.52
N VAL A 13 26.49 3.07 15.48
CA VAL A 13 25.02 3.15 15.41
C VAL A 13 24.56 4.22 14.42
N GLY A 14 25.35 5.28 14.22
CA GLY A 14 25.07 6.35 13.27
C GLY A 14 25.40 6.03 11.80
N PHE A 15 26.01 4.88 11.51
CA PHE A 15 26.29 4.45 10.14
C PHE A 15 24.98 3.96 9.49
N SER A 16 24.17 4.90 9.03
CA SER A 16 22.95 4.62 8.29
C SER A 16 23.29 3.76 7.08
N VAL A 17 22.82 2.51 7.09
CA VAL A 17 22.84 1.64 5.91
C VAL A 17 22.03 2.33 4.82
N SER A 18 22.72 2.89 3.83
CA SER A 18 22.09 3.43 2.63
C SER A 18 21.58 2.26 1.79
N GLY A 19 20.39 1.75 2.13
CA GLY A 19 19.65 0.84 1.26
C GLY A 19 19.17 1.62 0.05
N TRP A 20 19.72 1.34 -1.13
CA TRP A 20 19.14 1.83 -2.37
C TRP A 20 17.89 1.01 -2.66
N GLY A 21 16.74 1.68 -2.78
CA GLY A 21 15.51 1.05 -3.25
C GLY A 21 15.74 0.48 -4.64
N GLN A 22 15.36 -0.78 -4.84
CA GLN A 22 15.38 -1.41 -6.16
C GLN A 22 14.50 -0.59 -7.12
N SER A 23 14.98 -0.35 -8.35
CA SER A 23 14.25 0.46 -9.34
C SER A 23 12.79 0.02 -9.45
N ALA A 24 11.86 0.97 -9.33
CA ALA A 24 10.40 0.75 -9.23
C ALA A 24 9.74 0.19 -10.51
N GLY A 25 10.54 -0.20 -11.51
CA GLY A 25 10.10 -0.60 -12.84
C GLY A 25 9.66 0.59 -13.69
N THR A 26 9.73 0.44 -15.01
CA THR A 26 9.38 1.51 -15.99
C THR A 26 7.93 1.43 -16.46
N THR A 27 7.02 0.88 -15.66
CA THR A 27 5.61 0.73 -16.06
C THR A 27 4.90 2.08 -16.06
N SER A 28 4.22 2.42 -17.15
CA SER A 28 3.61 3.74 -17.37
C SER A 28 2.45 4.09 -16.43
N PHE A 29 1.78 3.10 -15.84
CA PHE A 29 0.57 3.27 -15.03
C PHE A 29 0.81 2.92 -13.55
N GLN A 30 1.77 3.59 -12.89
CA GLN A 30 2.11 3.33 -11.48
C GLN A 30 0.91 3.57 -10.53
N PHE A 31 -0.01 4.47 -10.87
CA PHE A 31 -1.21 4.72 -10.05
C PHE A 31 -2.12 3.49 -9.90
N LEU A 32 -2.03 2.47 -10.76
CA LEU A 32 -2.78 1.22 -10.60
C LEU A 32 -2.32 0.41 -9.38
N LYS A 33 -1.11 0.67 -8.88
CA LYS A 33 -0.58 0.07 -7.65
C LYS A 33 -0.96 0.89 -6.40
N SER A 34 -1.62 2.03 -6.58
CA SER A 34 -2.05 2.86 -5.46
C SER A 34 -3.28 2.27 -4.78
N GLN A 35 -3.38 2.57 -3.50
CA GLN A 35 -4.36 1.99 -2.61
C GLN A 35 -5.52 2.96 -2.43
N TYR A 36 -6.66 2.62 -3.02
CA TYR A 36 -7.83 3.50 -3.01
C TYR A 36 -8.81 3.18 -1.88
N SER A 37 -8.88 1.92 -1.46
CA SER A 37 -9.78 1.49 -0.38
C SER A 37 -9.29 1.97 0.98
N ALA A 38 -10.16 2.63 1.75
CA ALA A 38 -9.86 2.98 3.15
C ALA A 38 -9.61 1.73 4.01
N ARG A 39 -10.38 0.65 3.79
CA ARG A 39 -10.19 -0.65 4.48
C ARG A 39 -8.86 -1.27 4.09
N GLY A 40 -8.53 -1.28 2.80
CA GLY A 40 -7.25 -1.76 2.29
C GLY A 40 -6.07 -0.98 2.87
N ALA A 41 -6.18 0.34 2.95
CA ALA A 41 -5.15 1.20 3.56
C ALA A 41 -4.95 0.87 5.05
N ALA A 42 -6.04 0.69 5.82
CA ALA A 42 -5.98 0.28 7.22
C ALA A 42 -5.34 -1.09 7.43
N MET A 43 -5.45 -1.99 6.45
CA MET A 43 -4.84 -3.33 6.45
C MET A 43 -3.44 -3.37 5.82
N ALA A 44 -2.76 -2.22 5.70
CA ALA A 44 -1.46 -2.12 5.04
C ALA A 44 -1.44 -2.76 3.65
N SER A 45 -2.53 -2.59 2.89
CA SER A 45 -2.69 -3.05 1.50
C SER A 45 -2.86 -4.55 1.30
N ASN A 46 -3.10 -5.31 2.36
CA ASN A 46 -3.21 -6.76 2.29
C ASN A 46 -4.67 -7.22 2.10
N LEU A 47 -5.20 -7.07 0.88
CA LEU A 47 -6.56 -7.48 0.53
C LEU A 47 -6.64 -8.78 -0.30
N ILE A 48 -5.50 -9.43 -0.60
CA ILE A 48 -5.44 -10.51 -1.60
C ILE A 48 -6.31 -11.75 -1.26
N ALA A 49 -6.52 -12.01 0.02
CA ALA A 49 -7.32 -13.12 0.52
C ALA A 49 -8.55 -12.66 1.34
N VAL A 50 -8.84 -11.36 1.34
CA VAL A 50 -9.99 -10.81 2.06
C VAL A 50 -11.24 -11.09 1.23
N GLN A 51 -12.14 -11.89 1.79
CA GLN A 51 -13.42 -12.26 1.18
C GLN A 51 -14.50 -11.22 1.47
N ALA A 52 -15.59 -11.28 0.71
CA ALA A 52 -16.77 -10.43 0.82
C ALA A 52 -16.47 -8.92 0.77
N ASP A 53 -15.46 -8.50 -0.01
CA ASP A 53 -15.08 -7.10 -0.16
C ASP A 53 -14.99 -6.70 -1.64
N ILE A 54 -15.87 -5.80 -2.06
CA ILE A 54 -15.88 -5.25 -3.43
C ILE A 54 -14.56 -4.57 -3.82
N ASN A 55 -13.81 -4.01 -2.86
CA ASN A 55 -12.49 -3.42 -3.14
C ASN A 55 -11.46 -4.47 -3.55
N GLY A 56 -11.71 -5.74 -3.26
CA GLY A 56 -10.90 -6.88 -3.67
C GLY A 56 -10.79 -7.03 -5.19
N MET A 57 -11.70 -6.43 -5.98
CA MET A 57 -11.63 -6.49 -7.45
C MET A 57 -10.31 -5.96 -8.04
N PHE A 58 -9.66 -5.01 -7.36
CA PHE A 58 -8.39 -4.40 -7.80
C PHE A 58 -7.15 -5.16 -7.29
N TYR A 59 -7.33 -6.19 -6.45
CA TYR A 59 -6.25 -7.01 -5.88
C TYR A 59 -6.33 -8.46 -6.35
N ASN A 60 -7.50 -9.07 -6.20
CA ASN A 60 -7.79 -10.45 -6.57
C ASN A 60 -9.28 -10.57 -6.96
N PRO A 61 -9.62 -10.48 -8.26
CA PRO A 61 -11.01 -10.58 -8.73
C PRO A 61 -11.74 -11.87 -8.32
N ALA A 62 -11.02 -12.95 -7.99
CA ALA A 62 -11.64 -14.19 -7.56
C ALA A 62 -12.44 -14.04 -6.25
N VAL A 63 -12.10 -13.06 -5.40
CA VAL A 63 -12.84 -12.80 -4.15
C VAL A 63 -14.24 -12.25 -4.41
N LEU A 64 -14.53 -11.73 -5.61
CA LEU A 64 -15.88 -11.29 -5.96
C LEU A 64 -16.91 -12.43 -5.92
N ALA A 65 -16.48 -13.67 -6.14
CA ALA A 65 -17.33 -14.84 -6.03
C ALA A 65 -17.80 -15.13 -4.58
N SER A 66 -17.19 -14.48 -3.58
CA SER A 66 -17.59 -14.60 -2.16
C SER A 66 -18.55 -13.49 -1.71
N ILE A 67 -18.99 -12.62 -2.64
CA ILE A 67 -19.94 -11.56 -2.34
C ILE A 67 -21.35 -12.06 -2.68
N ASP A 68 -22.14 -12.34 -1.64
CA ASP A 68 -23.51 -12.87 -1.78
C ASP A 68 -24.59 -11.78 -1.82
N GLU A 69 -24.21 -10.53 -1.54
CA GLU A 69 -25.12 -9.38 -1.46
C GLU A 69 -24.68 -8.27 -2.42
N ARG A 70 -25.65 -7.47 -2.88
CA ARG A 70 -25.34 -6.29 -3.69
C ARG A 70 -24.52 -5.30 -2.88
N GLN A 71 -23.32 -4.98 -3.38
CA GLN A 71 -22.43 -4.01 -2.76
C GLN A 71 -22.06 -2.91 -3.75
N TRP A 72 -21.79 -1.73 -3.22
CA TRP A 72 -21.19 -0.64 -3.97
C TRP A 72 -20.18 0.09 -3.08
N THR A 73 -19.20 0.73 -3.71
CA THR A 73 -18.24 1.58 -3.00
C THR A 73 -17.84 2.76 -3.86
N ILE A 74 -17.55 3.87 -3.19
CA ILE A 74 -16.91 5.04 -3.78
C ILE A 74 -15.71 5.36 -2.90
N ASN A 75 -14.53 5.48 -3.50
CA ASN A 75 -13.34 5.92 -2.77
C ASN A 75 -12.67 7.06 -3.52
N TYR A 76 -11.98 7.92 -2.79
CA TYR A 76 -11.21 9.04 -3.31
C TYR A 76 -9.93 9.17 -2.49
N VAL A 77 -8.81 9.35 -3.18
CA VAL A 77 -7.50 9.56 -2.58
C VAL A 77 -6.89 10.80 -3.20
N ASP A 78 -6.43 11.69 -2.32
CA ASP A 78 -5.66 12.88 -2.67
C ASP A 78 -4.22 12.68 -2.18
N HIS A 79 -3.31 12.33 -3.09
CA HIS A 79 -1.90 12.25 -2.76
C HIS A 79 -1.30 13.65 -2.80
N LEU A 80 -0.72 14.07 -1.67
CA LEU A 80 -0.24 15.43 -1.43
C LEU A 80 0.70 16.02 -2.50
N LEU A 81 1.44 15.17 -3.24
CA LEU A 81 2.50 15.61 -4.16
C LEU A 81 2.40 15.05 -5.57
N ASP A 82 1.46 14.13 -5.84
CA ASP A 82 1.53 13.30 -7.04
C ASP A 82 0.25 13.41 -7.87
N PHE A 83 -0.86 12.85 -7.38
CA PHE A 83 -2.12 12.82 -8.12
C PHE A 83 -3.34 12.68 -7.22
N GLN A 84 -4.50 12.93 -7.81
CA GLN A 84 -5.81 12.65 -7.24
C GLN A 84 -6.50 11.59 -8.07
N ALA A 85 -7.18 10.66 -7.42
CA ALA A 85 -7.94 9.64 -8.12
C ALA A 85 -9.08 9.10 -7.25
N GLY A 86 -10.12 8.62 -7.93
CA GLY A 86 -11.27 8.00 -7.31
C GLY A 86 -11.67 6.72 -8.01
N GLN A 87 -12.32 5.83 -7.26
CA GLN A 87 -12.91 4.60 -7.77
C GLN A 87 -14.38 4.54 -7.40
N LEU A 88 -15.20 4.05 -8.33
CA LEU A 88 -16.58 3.65 -8.10
C LEU A 88 -16.71 2.20 -8.55
N ALA A 89 -17.28 1.35 -7.70
CA ALA A 89 -17.51 -0.05 -8.02
C ALA A 89 -18.88 -0.50 -7.54
N TYR A 90 -19.46 -1.46 -8.26
CA TYR A 90 -20.73 -2.10 -7.96
C TYR A 90 -20.64 -3.59 -8.30
N THR A 91 -21.26 -4.45 -7.49
CA THR A 91 -21.35 -5.90 -7.66
C THR A 91 -22.74 -6.38 -7.26
N GLN A 92 -23.22 -7.45 -7.89
CA GLN A 92 -24.60 -7.93 -7.79
C GLN A 92 -24.71 -9.45 -7.80
#